data_AF-A0A7S1NCM0-F1
#
_entry.id   AF-A0A7S1NCM0-F1
#
_cell.length_a   1.000
_cell.length_b   1.000
_cell.length_c   1.000
_cell.angle_alpha   90.00
_cell.angle_beta   90.00
_cell.angle_gamma   90.00
#
_symmetry.space_group_name_H-M   'P 1'
#
loop_
_entity.id
_entity.type
_entity.pdbx_description
1 polymer ?
#
loop_
_entity_poly.entity_id
_entity_poly.type
_entity_poly.pdbx_seq_one_letter_code
_entity_poly.pdbx_strand_id
1 'polypeptide(L)'
;GEQMAEAKGFKVESRVLLPPVDTAPLRAEGGDFNEVYMRLCAHNRLKPNSTVLCLFPNQTHTHTIHSVDISLRASSAYLGLKGTLVFAQMLRHCPNLETLNLRNLNLTNKELAALLQIIAGHGRLMALDISGNKASIGASKALVKAVHTTATLGEVVMENTGIPVAFERAVRKQLAGQGRNCNGTAHQSRA
;
A
#
# COMPACT_ATOMS: atom_id res chain seq x y z
N GLY A 1 -27.48 -34.33 -16.35
CA GLY A 1 -26.54 -33.87 -15.32
C GLY A 1 -25.82 -32.67 -15.87
N GLU A 2 -26.32 -31.46 -15.62
CA GLU A 2 -26.17 -30.71 -14.35
C GLU A 2 -24.71 -30.45 -13.99
N GLN A 3 -24.25 -29.25 -14.37
CA GLN A 3 -23.58 -28.24 -13.53
C GLN A 3 -22.50 -27.49 -14.32
N MET A 4 -22.89 -26.37 -14.95
CA MET A 4 -21.99 -25.24 -15.13
C MET A 4 -22.43 -24.15 -14.17
N ALA A 5 -21.74 -24.06 -13.04
CA ALA A 5 -21.90 -22.98 -12.08
C ALA A 5 -21.26 -21.73 -12.67
N GLU A 6 -22.12 -20.83 -13.13
CA GLU A 6 -21.81 -19.49 -13.60
C GLU A 6 -21.16 -18.68 -12.47
N ALA A 7 -19.87 -18.39 -12.62
CA ALA A 7 -19.14 -17.49 -11.74
C ALA A 7 -19.69 -16.07 -11.91
N LYS A 8 -20.64 -15.70 -11.03
CA LYS A 8 -21.20 -14.34 -10.98
C LYS A 8 -20.10 -13.33 -10.77
N GLY A 9 -19.86 -12.52 -11.81
CA GLY A 9 -18.97 -11.38 -11.82
C GLY A 9 -19.30 -10.42 -10.68
N PHE A 10 -18.34 -10.23 -9.78
CA PHE A 10 -18.44 -9.24 -8.72
C PHE A 10 -18.13 -7.88 -9.33
N LYS A 11 -19.17 -7.10 -9.65
CA LYS A 11 -19.06 -5.76 -10.24
C LYS A 11 -18.34 -4.82 -9.26
N VAL A 12 -17.08 -4.50 -9.57
CA VAL A 12 -16.19 -3.72 -8.70
C VAL A 12 -16.35 -2.22 -8.98
N GLU A 13 -17.44 -1.62 -8.53
CA GLU A 13 -17.56 -0.15 -8.51
C GLU A 13 -17.79 0.36 -7.09
N SER A 14 -16.69 0.41 -6.34
CA SER A 14 -16.60 1.26 -5.16
C SER A 14 -15.38 2.16 -5.33
N ARG A 15 -15.56 3.26 -6.07
CA ARG A 15 -14.65 4.40 -6.05
C ARG A 15 -14.72 4.98 -4.64
N VAL A 16 -13.70 4.72 -3.84
CA VAL A 16 -13.44 5.51 -2.64
C VAL A 16 -13.21 6.94 -3.14
N LEU A 17 -14.16 7.84 -2.91
CA LEU A 17 -13.96 9.27 -3.14
C LEU A 17 -12.92 9.74 -2.13
N LEU A 18 -11.64 9.60 -2.50
CA LEU A 18 -10.57 10.29 -1.80
C LEU A 18 -10.75 11.79 -2.03
N PRO A 19 -10.49 12.64 -1.03
CA PRO A 19 -10.49 14.09 -1.25
C PRO A 19 -9.51 14.42 -2.40
N PRO A 20 -9.72 15.53 -3.13
CA PRO A 20 -8.85 15.92 -4.23
C PRO A 20 -7.51 16.40 -3.67
N VAL A 21 -6.64 15.44 -3.37
CA VAL A 21 -5.18 15.63 -3.40
C VAL A 21 -4.84 15.50 -4.86
N ASP A 22 -4.10 16.46 -5.40
CA ASP A 22 -3.75 16.43 -6.82
C ASP A 22 -2.99 15.13 -7.10
N THR A 23 -3.68 14.17 -7.72
CA THR A 23 -3.17 12.81 -7.95
C THR A 23 -2.29 12.73 -9.18
N ALA A 24 -2.22 13.83 -9.94
CA ALA A 24 -1.32 13.97 -11.06
C ALA A 24 0.09 13.57 -10.59
N PRO A 25 0.82 12.75 -11.38
CA PRO A 25 2.22 12.53 -11.10
C PRO A 25 2.90 13.88 -11.26
N LEU A 26 3.22 14.54 -10.13
CA LEU A 26 4.33 15.47 -10.11
C LEU A 26 5.49 14.65 -10.69
N ARG A 27 6.04 15.10 -11.83
CA ARG A 27 7.28 14.56 -12.40
C ARG A 27 8.39 14.84 -11.38
N ALA A 28 8.45 14.06 -10.31
CA ALA A 28 9.62 14.00 -9.46
C ALA A 28 10.60 13.07 -10.17
N GLU A 29 11.19 13.63 -11.22
CA GLU A 29 12.35 13.08 -11.92
C GLU A 29 13.54 13.18 -10.96
N GLY A 30 13.80 12.09 -10.23
CA GLY A 30 14.93 12.02 -9.31
C GLY A 30 14.89 13.01 -8.14
N GLY A 31 15.74 12.76 -7.15
CA GLY A 31 15.90 13.62 -5.98
C GLY A 31 15.77 12.87 -4.67
N ASP A 32 16.06 13.61 -3.61
CA ASP A 32 16.06 13.07 -2.26
C ASP A 32 14.63 12.89 -1.77
N PHE A 33 14.39 11.83 -1.00
CA PHE A 33 13.08 11.54 -0.40
C PHE A 33 12.45 12.76 0.28
N ASN A 34 13.24 13.48 1.08
CA ASN A 34 12.78 14.65 1.81
C ASN A 34 12.40 15.80 0.88
N GLU A 35 13.12 15.97 -0.22
CA GLU A 35 12.84 17.01 -1.20
C GLU A 35 11.52 16.71 -1.94
N VAL A 36 11.34 15.47 -2.39
CA VAL A 36 10.10 15.01 -3.02
C VAL A 36 8.92 15.15 -2.05
N TYR A 37 9.09 14.74 -0.79
CA TYR A 37 8.06 14.89 0.23
C TYR A 37 7.71 16.37 0.51
N MET A 38 8.71 17.25 0.61
CA MET A 38 8.49 18.69 0.79
C MET A 38 7.74 19.30 -0.41
N ARG A 39 8.11 18.94 -1.64
CA ARG A 39 7.40 19.36 -2.86
C ARG A 39 5.93 18.92 -2.85
N LEU A 40 5.66 17.66 -2.50
CA LEU A 40 4.30 17.13 -2.41
C LEU A 40 3.48 17.80 -1.31
N CYS A 41 4.09 18.09 -0.15
CA CYS A 41 3.45 18.84 0.92
C CYS A 41 3.11 20.27 0.48
N ALA A 42 4.06 20.97 -0.15
CA ALA A 42 3.87 22.33 -0.66
C ALA A 42 2.76 22.39 -1.72
N HIS A 43 2.76 21.44 -2.68
CA HIS A 43 1.73 21.33 -3.72
C HIS A 43 0.33 21.15 -3.14
N ASN A 44 0.22 20.37 -2.06
CA ASN A 44 -1.05 20.10 -1.38
C ASN A 44 -1.36 21.09 -0.24
N ARG A 45 -0.57 22.16 -0.10
CA ARG A 45 -0.70 23.19 0.95
C ARG A 45 -0.72 22.60 2.36
N LEU A 46 0.12 21.59 2.61
CA LEU A 46 0.28 20.93 3.89
C LEU A 46 1.63 21.29 4.50
N LYS A 47 1.67 21.37 5.84
CA LYS A 47 2.93 21.47 6.57
C LYS A 47 3.59 20.08 6.59
N PRO A 48 4.87 19.95 6.19
CA PRO A 48 5.59 18.67 6.26
C PRO A 48 5.61 18.11 7.67
N ASN A 49 5.34 16.82 7.81
CA ASN A 49 5.44 16.15 9.09
C ASN A 49 6.93 15.81 9.36
N SER A 50 7.45 16.29 10.49
CA SER A 50 8.84 16.06 10.91
C SER A 50 9.17 14.57 11.08
N THR A 51 8.20 13.77 11.50
CA THR A 51 8.37 12.31 11.63
C THR A 51 8.67 11.67 10.28
N VAL A 52 7.99 12.10 9.21
CA VAL A 52 8.23 11.62 7.84
C VAL A 52 9.59 12.08 7.33
N LEU A 53 9.96 13.34 7.56
CA LEU A 53 11.27 13.88 7.18
C LEU A 53 12.43 13.16 7.88
N CYS A 54 12.23 12.72 9.12
CA CYS A 54 13.23 11.98 9.85
C CYS A 54 13.32 10.50 9.46
N LEU A 55 12.41 9.95 8.63
CA LEU A 55 12.49 8.53 8.22
C LEU A 55 13.80 8.26 7.47
N PHE A 56 14.27 9.26 6.72
CA PHE A 56 15.49 9.19 5.92
C PHE A 56 16.37 10.40 6.25
N PRO A 57 17.09 10.36 7.39
CA PRO A 57 17.89 11.50 7.87
C PRO A 57 19.06 11.82 6.93
N ASN A 58 19.51 10.85 6.13
CA ASN A 58 20.57 11.01 5.14
C ASN A 58 19.99 10.99 3.74
N GLN A 59 19.29 12.06 3.34
CA GLN A 59 18.88 12.39 1.95
C GLN A 59 19.00 11.22 0.95
N THR A 60 18.18 10.18 1.14
CA THR A 60 18.26 8.99 0.29
C THR A 60 17.47 9.26 -0.96
N HIS A 61 18.07 9.01 -2.11
CA HIS A 61 17.32 8.97 -3.36
C HIS A 61 16.21 7.94 -3.25
N THR A 62 15.05 8.26 -3.81
CA THR A 62 13.87 7.41 -3.66
C THR A 62 14.07 6.01 -4.26
N HIS A 63 14.97 5.87 -5.25
CA HIS A 63 15.35 4.60 -5.86
C HIS A 63 16.18 3.68 -4.96
N THR A 64 16.82 4.17 -3.91
CA THR A 64 17.62 3.32 -2.99
C THR A 64 16.82 2.82 -1.79
N ILE A 65 15.54 3.22 -1.70
CA ILE A 65 14.68 2.89 -0.57
C ILE A 65 14.02 1.54 -0.81
N HIS A 66 14.47 0.54 -0.05
CA HIS A 66 13.90 -0.82 -0.04
C HIS A 66 12.96 -1.05 1.15
N SER A 67 13.10 -0.28 2.22
CA SER A 67 12.30 -0.41 3.43
C SER A 67 11.86 0.94 3.96
N VAL A 68 10.59 1.03 4.33
CA VAL A 68 10.03 2.20 5.01
C VAL A 68 9.33 1.74 6.28
N ASP A 69 9.85 2.14 7.43
CA ASP A 69 9.23 1.91 8.73
C ASP A 69 8.94 3.22 9.44
N ILE A 70 7.66 3.62 9.44
CA ILE A 70 7.19 4.80 10.15
C ILE A 70 6.68 4.45 11.56
N SER A 71 6.48 3.17 11.86
CA SER A 71 6.00 2.70 13.16
C SER A 71 7.01 2.96 14.29
N LEU A 72 8.31 3.00 13.98
CA LEU A 72 9.37 3.34 14.93
C LEU A 72 9.18 4.73 15.58
N ARG A 73 8.32 5.58 15.00
CA ARG A 73 7.99 6.90 15.51
C ARG A 73 6.48 7.10 15.72
N ALA A 74 5.73 6.01 15.89
CA ALA A 74 4.27 6.00 16.02
C ALA A 74 3.73 6.99 17.07
N SER A 75 4.47 7.24 18.16
CA SER A 75 4.12 8.18 19.23
C SER A 75 3.94 9.64 18.74
N SER A 76 4.55 10.01 17.61
CA SER A 76 4.45 11.34 16.99
C SER A 76 4.03 11.31 15.51
N ALA A 77 3.83 10.12 14.92
CA ALA A 77 3.58 9.93 13.49
C ALA A 77 2.11 10.12 13.08
N TYR A 78 1.36 10.98 13.75
CA TYR A 78 0.00 11.29 13.31
C TYR A 78 0.02 12.12 12.02
N LEU A 79 -0.29 11.48 10.90
CA LEU A 79 -0.30 12.13 9.57
C LEU A 79 -1.67 12.76 9.24
N GLY A 80 -2.76 12.23 9.81
CA GLY A 80 -4.12 12.50 9.38
C GLY A 80 -4.39 12.11 7.92
N LEU A 81 -5.62 12.29 7.44
CA LEU A 81 -6.02 11.81 6.11
C LEU A 81 -5.21 12.46 4.98
N LYS A 82 -5.03 13.78 5.01
CA LYS A 82 -4.30 14.51 3.97
C LYS A 82 -2.80 14.20 3.99
N GLY A 83 -2.19 14.12 5.18
CA GLY A 83 -0.79 13.75 5.32
C GLY A 83 -0.53 12.31 4.91
N THR A 84 -1.45 11.39 5.21
CA THR A 84 -1.40 10.00 4.77
C THR A 84 -1.44 9.90 3.24
N LEU A 85 -2.29 10.69 2.59
CA LEU A 85 -2.35 10.73 1.12
C LEU A 85 -1.05 11.23 0.50
N VAL A 86 -0.47 12.30 1.04
CA VAL A 86 0.82 12.81 0.57
C VAL A 86 1.94 11.81 0.82
N PHE A 87 1.96 11.15 1.98
CA PHE A 87 2.90 10.07 2.27
C PHE A 87 2.75 8.91 1.28
N ALA A 88 1.52 8.48 1.01
CA ALA A 88 1.24 7.44 0.02
C ALA A 88 1.71 7.85 -1.38
N GLN A 89 1.46 9.10 -1.79
CA GLN A 89 1.95 9.61 -3.07
C GLN A 89 3.47 9.59 -3.17
N MET A 90 4.15 9.94 -2.08
CA MET A 90 5.61 9.89 -2.00
C MET A 90 6.10 8.45 -2.18
N LEU A 91 5.42 7.45 -1.59
CA LEU A 91 5.80 6.04 -1.78
C LEU A 91 5.86 5.64 -3.26
N ARG A 92 5.01 6.20 -4.15
CA ARG A 92 5.09 5.94 -5.60
C ARG A 92 6.46 6.25 -6.21
N HIS A 93 7.19 7.18 -5.62
CA HIS A 93 8.53 7.55 -6.07
C HIS A 93 9.61 6.59 -5.56
N CYS A 94 9.27 5.61 -4.72
CA CYS A 94 10.16 4.56 -4.21
C CYS A 94 9.92 3.23 -4.97
N PRO A 95 10.38 3.10 -6.23
CA PRO A 95 10.05 1.93 -7.06
C PRO A 95 10.64 0.62 -6.55
N ASN A 96 11.72 0.70 -5.76
CA ASN A 96 12.41 -0.46 -5.18
C ASN A 96 11.94 -0.81 -3.77
N LEU A 97 10.81 -0.24 -3.31
CA LEU A 97 10.26 -0.54 -1.99
C LEU A 97 9.82 -2.01 -1.90
N GLU A 98 10.43 -2.75 -0.98
CA GLU A 98 10.18 -4.17 -0.71
C GLU A 98 9.42 -4.37 0.60
N THR A 99 9.62 -3.51 1.59
CA THR A 99 8.97 -3.64 2.91
C THR A 99 8.37 -2.32 3.37
N LEU A 100 7.13 -2.36 3.85
CA LEU A 100 6.43 -1.19 4.37
C LEU A 100 5.77 -1.51 5.71
N ASN A 101 6.21 -0.82 6.76
CA ASN A 101 5.67 -0.97 8.11
C ASN A 101 4.87 0.28 8.52
N LEU A 102 3.57 0.08 8.68
CA LEU A 102 2.56 1.06 9.07
C LEU A 102 1.95 0.76 10.45
N ARG A 103 2.64 -0.02 11.29
CA ARG A 103 2.13 -0.45 12.58
C ARG A 103 1.84 0.73 13.52
N ASN A 104 0.75 0.62 14.31
CA ASN A 104 0.37 1.56 15.38
C ASN A 104 0.20 3.03 14.95
N LEU A 105 -0.15 3.30 13.69
CA LEU A 105 -0.31 4.67 13.19
C LEU A 105 -1.73 5.24 13.37
N ASN A 106 -2.62 4.52 14.06
CA ASN A 106 -4.03 4.89 14.22
C ASN A 106 -4.77 5.11 12.88
N LEU A 107 -4.32 4.47 11.78
CA LEU A 107 -4.92 4.65 10.46
C LEU A 107 -6.38 4.17 10.47
N THR A 108 -7.27 5.03 10.00
CA THR A 108 -8.68 4.73 9.78
C THR A 108 -8.86 3.95 8.46
N ASN A 109 -10.07 3.40 8.26
CA ASN A 109 -10.41 2.71 7.02
C ASN A 109 -10.12 3.52 5.75
N LYS A 110 -10.33 4.84 5.78
CA LYS A 110 -10.15 5.72 4.61
C LYS A 110 -8.67 5.93 4.30
N GLU A 111 -7.87 6.21 5.34
CA GLU A 111 -6.43 6.38 5.25
C GLU A 111 -5.75 5.12 4.75
N LEU A 112 -6.11 3.97 5.33
CA LEU A 112 -5.56 2.69 4.95
C LEU A 112 -5.96 2.29 3.52
N ALA A 113 -7.22 2.49 3.13
CA ALA A 113 -7.66 2.21 1.76
C ALA A 113 -6.91 3.06 0.72
N ALA A 114 -6.62 4.32 1.05
CA ALA A 114 -5.86 5.20 0.17
C ALA A 114 -4.41 4.73 -0.01
N LEU A 115 -3.75 4.37 1.09
CA LEU A 115 -2.40 3.79 1.06
C LEU A 115 -2.37 2.52 0.23
N LEU A 116 -3.29 1.59 0.49
CA LEU A 116 -3.39 0.31 -0.21
C LEU A 116 -3.63 0.47 -1.71
N GLN A 117 -4.41 1.47 -2.13
CA GLN A 117 -4.63 1.75 -3.55
C GLN A 117 -3.34 2.16 -4.26
N ILE A 118 -2.47 2.89 -3.58
CA ILE A 118 -1.19 3.34 -4.13
C ILE A 118 -0.14 2.22 -4.08
N ILE A 119 -0.09 1.49 -2.97
CA ILE A 119 0.75 0.30 -2.78
C ILE A 119 0.44 -0.79 -3.83
N ALA A 120 -0.82 -0.90 -4.26
CA ALA A 120 -1.24 -1.83 -5.31
C ALA A 120 -0.43 -1.68 -6.62
N GLY A 121 0.14 -0.50 -6.87
CA GLY A 121 0.98 -0.21 -8.04
C GLY A 121 2.47 -0.53 -7.87
N HIS A 122 2.92 -0.95 -6.70
CA HIS A 122 4.33 -1.29 -6.46
C HIS A 122 4.64 -2.70 -6.97
N GLY A 123 5.62 -2.80 -7.87
CA GLY A 123 6.03 -4.08 -8.44
C GLY A 123 6.94 -4.92 -7.53
N ARG A 124 7.54 -4.35 -6.49
CA ARG A 124 8.57 -5.00 -5.66
C ARG A 124 8.19 -5.19 -4.19
N LEU A 125 7.02 -4.71 -3.76
CA LEU A 125 6.64 -4.79 -2.36
C LEU A 125 6.33 -6.25 -1.98
N MET A 126 7.09 -6.78 -1.03
CA MET A 126 7.00 -8.15 -0.54
C MET A 126 6.34 -8.25 0.83
N ALA A 127 6.54 -7.26 1.71
CA ALA A 127 6.00 -7.28 3.07
C ALA A 127 5.26 -5.98 3.43
N LEU A 128 4.09 -6.13 4.04
CA LEU A 128 3.25 -5.03 4.52
C LEU A 128 2.77 -5.31 5.95
N ASP A 129 3.15 -4.47 6.92
CA ASP A 129 2.59 -4.51 8.28
C ASP A 129 1.61 -3.35 8.49
N ILE A 130 0.35 -3.67 8.80
CA ILE A 130 -0.71 -2.70 9.12
C ILE A 130 -1.26 -2.90 10.55
N SER A 131 -0.53 -3.61 11.40
CA SER A 131 -0.97 -4.02 12.74
C SER A 131 -1.24 -2.84 13.67
N GLY A 132 -2.18 -2.99 14.60
CA GLY A 132 -2.49 -1.96 15.60
C GLY A 132 -3.09 -0.66 15.03
N ASN A 133 -3.61 -0.71 13.80
CA ASN A 133 -4.38 0.39 13.20
C ASN A 133 -5.88 0.23 13.45
N LYS A 134 -6.62 1.35 13.32
CA LYS A 134 -8.09 1.41 13.41
C LYS A 134 -8.76 0.94 12.12
N ALA A 135 -8.23 -0.13 11.53
CA ALA A 135 -8.76 -0.81 10.37
C ALA A 135 -9.87 -1.76 10.81
N SER A 136 -10.96 -1.81 10.06
CA SER A 136 -12.10 -2.71 10.28
C SER A 136 -12.57 -3.28 8.95
N ILE A 137 -13.81 -3.80 8.89
CA ILE A 137 -14.43 -4.37 7.69
C ILE A 137 -14.31 -3.46 6.46
N GLY A 138 -14.38 -2.13 6.65
CA GLY A 138 -14.25 -1.16 5.57
C GLY A 138 -12.88 -1.20 4.87
N ALA A 139 -11.80 -1.42 5.62
CA ALA A 139 -10.45 -1.55 5.08
C ALA A 139 -10.19 -2.94 4.46
N SER A 140 -10.89 -3.98 4.93
CA SER A 140 -10.67 -5.37 4.50
C SER A 140 -10.84 -5.57 2.99
N LYS A 141 -11.82 -4.90 2.38
CA LYS A 141 -12.02 -4.95 0.92
C LYS A 141 -10.87 -4.34 0.14
N ALA A 142 -10.35 -3.20 0.62
CA ALA A 142 -9.20 -2.55 0.00
C ALA A 142 -7.95 -3.42 0.12
N LEU A 143 -7.77 -4.10 1.26
CA LEU A 143 -6.65 -4.99 1.50
C LEU A 143 -6.67 -6.20 0.55
N VAL A 144 -7.80 -6.89 0.45
CA VAL A 144 -7.96 -8.01 -0.49
C VAL A 144 -7.69 -7.57 -1.92
N LYS A 145 -8.19 -6.40 -2.33
CA LYS A 145 -7.95 -5.86 -3.67
C LYS A 145 -6.48 -5.53 -3.89
N ALA A 146 -5.81 -4.90 -2.93
CA ALA A 146 -4.40 -4.56 -3.04
C ALA A 146 -3.54 -5.81 -3.17
N VAL A 147 -3.77 -6.81 -2.31
CA VAL A 147 -3.09 -8.12 -2.39
C VAL A 147 -3.34 -8.78 -3.74
N HIS A 148 -4.57 -8.74 -4.28
CA HIS A 148 -4.87 -9.30 -5.59
C HIS A 148 -4.13 -8.59 -6.75
N THR A 149 -3.84 -7.30 -6.59
CA THR A 149 -3.19 -6.49 -7.62
C THR A 149 -1.66 -6.57 -7.53
N THR A 150 -1.12 -6.64 -6.32
CA THR A 150 0.32 -6.76 -6.06
C THR A 150 0.73 -8.22 -6.03
N ALA A 151 1.16 -8.75 -7.16
CA ALA A 151 1.56 -10.16 -7.28
C ALA A 151 2.83 -10.53 -6.49
N THR A 152 3.63 -9.54 -6.08
CA THR A 152 4.89 -9.73 -5.34
C THR A 152 4.74 -9.72 -3.83
N LEU A 153 3.56 -9.39 -3.32
CA LEU A 153 3.30 -9.36 -1.88
C LEU A 153 3.33 -10.80 -1.35
N GLY A 154 4.28 -11.12 -0.49
CA GLY A 154 4.41 -12.43 0.16
C GLY A 154 3.86 -12.43 1.58
N GLU A 155 3.89 -11.28 2.26
CA GLU A 155 3.57 -11.16 3.68
C GLU A 155 2.69 -9.94 3.97
N VAL A 156 1.60 -10.18 4.70
CA VAL A 156 0.74 -9.13 5.26
C VAL A 156 0.49 -9.42 6.72
N VAL A 157 0.92 -8.51 7.58
CA VAL A 157 0.68 -8.56 9.03
C VAL A 157 -0.43 -7.57 9.38
N MET A 158 -1.44 -8.05 10.10
CA MET A 158 -2.69 -7.31 10.38
C MET A 158 -3.20 -7.58 11.80
N GLU A 159 -2.27 -7.85 12.71
CA GLU A 159 -2.54 -8.13 14.13
C GLU A 159 -3.14 -6.90 14.83
N ASN A 160 -3.96 -7.13 15.87
CA ASN A 160 -4.56 -6.04 16.65
C ASN A 160 -5.32 -5.02 15.78
N THR A 161 -5.93 -5.47 14.68
CA THR A 161 -6.87 -4.69 13.88
C THR A 161 -8.29 -5.19 14.09
N GLY A 162 -9.29 -4.39 13.75
CA GLY A 162 -10.70 -4.80 13.70
C GLY A 162 -11.08 -5.57 12.43
N ILE A 163 -10.11 -6.09 11.67
CA ILE A 163 -10.36 -6.87 10.46
C ILE A 163 -10.85 -8.27 10.87
N PRO A 164 -12.00 -8.73 10.37
CA PRO A 164 -12.49 -10.06 10.71
C PRO A 164 -11.56 -11.18 10.21
N VAL A 165 -11.44 -12.24 11.01
CA VAL A 165 -10.63 -13.44 10.69
C VAL A 165 -10.99 -14.05 9.33
N ALA A 166 -12.24 -13.94 8.87
CA ALA A 166 -12.65 -14.41 7.55
C ALA A 166 -11.87 -13.72 6.42
N PHE A 167 -11.61 -12.40 6.54
CA PHE A 167 -10.82 -11.65 5.57
C PHE A 167 -9.33 -11.92 5.71
N GLU A 168 -8.84 -12.10 6.94
CA GLU A 168 -7.46 -12.53 7.18
C GLU A 168 -7.14 -13.85 6.46
N ARG A 169 -8.03 -14.84 6.58
CA ARG A 169 -7.88 -16.12 5.88
C ARG A 169 -7.92 -15.93 4.36
N ALA A 170 -8.77 -15.05 3.85
CA ALA A 170 -8.84 -14.76 2.41
C ALA A 170 -7.51 -14.15 1.91
N VAL A 171 -6.95 -13.19 2.64
CA VAL A 171 -5.64 -12.59 2.35
C VAL A 171 -4.55 -13.65 2.40
N ARG A 172 -4.44 -14.43 3.49
CA ARG A 172 -3.44 -15.50 3.62
C ARG A 172 -3.55 -16.55 2.52
N LYS A 173 -4.78 -16.97 2.18
CA LYS A 173 -5.01 -17.91 1.08
C LYS A 173 -4.55 -17.34 -0.26
N GLN A 174 -4.79 -16.05 -0.49
CA GLN A 174 -4.35 -15.37 -1.71
C GLN A 174 -2.82 -15.29 -1.78
N LEU A 175 -2.16 -14.88 -0.70
CA LEU A 175 -0.68 -14.83 -0.61
C LEU A 175 -0.06 -16.22 -0.85
N ALA A 176 -0.62 -17.27 -0.23
CA ALA A 176 -0.19 -18.65 -0.45
C ALA A 176 -0.44 -19.14 -1.89
N GLY A 177 -1.46 -18.61 -2.56
CA GLY A 177 -1.77 -18.90 -3.97
C GLY A 177 -0.83 -18.21 -4.96
N GLN A 178 -0.32 -17.02 -4.62
CA GLN A 178 0.59 -16.24 -5.48
C GLN A 178 1.95 -16.93 -5.66
N GLY A 179 2.45 -17.60 -4.62
CA GLY A 179 3.68 -18.42 -4.70
C GLY A 179 3.58 -19.65 -5.63
N ARG A 180 2.40 -20.01 -6.13
CA ARG A 180 2.20 -21.13 -7.06
C ARG A 180 2.14 -20.71 -8.53
N ASN A 181 2.06 -19.43 -8.85
CA ASN A 181 1.87 -18.96 -10.23
C ASN A 181 3.19 -18.75 -11.00
N CYS A 182 4.32 -19.23 -10.48
CA CYS A 182 5.64 -19.07 -11.10
C CYS A 182 6.00 -20.17 -12.12
N ASN A 183 5.13 -21.13 -12.45
CA ASN A 183 5.40 -22.21 -13.42
C ASN A 183 4.37 -22.26 -14.56
N GLY A 184 4.14 -21.14 -15.23
CA GLY A 184 3.06 -20.99 -16.23
C GLY A 184 3.44 -20.35 -17.56
N THR A 185 4.70 -20.35 -17.97
CA THR A 185 5.07 -20.05 -19.37
C THR A 185 5.93 -21.19 -19.92
N ALA A 186 5.34 -22.37 -20.06
CA ALA A 186 5.81 -23.33 -21.04
C ALA A 186 5.45 -22.75 -22.41
N HIS A 187 6.44 -22.15 -23.06
CA HIS A 187 6.39 -21.82 -24.48
C HIS A 187 5.94 -23.06 -25.25
N GLN A 188 4.72 -23.03 -25.78
CA GLN A 188 4.40 -23.78 -26.98
C GLN A 188 5.20 -23.13 -28.12
N SER A 189 6.35 -23.71 -28.47
CA SER A 189 6.87 -23.60 -29.83
C SER A 189 6.72 -24.94 -30.49
N ARG A 190 5.70 -24.95 -31.34
CA ARG A 190 5.36 -25.94 -32.34
C ARG A 190 6.36 -25.80 -33.48
N ALA A 191 7.15 -26.84 -33.75
CA ALA A 191 7.72 -27.20 -35.05
C ALA A 191 8.27 -28.63 -34.97
#